data_AF-X6FQ05-F1
#
_entry.id   AF-X6FQ05-F1
#
_cell.length_a   1.000
_cell.length_b   1.000
_cell.length_c   1.000
_cell.angle_alpha   90.00
_cell.angle_beta   90.00
_cell.angle_gamma   90.00
#
_symmetry.space_group_name_H-M   'P 1'
#
loop_
_entity.id
_entity.type
_entity.pdbx_description
1 polymer ?
#
loop_
_entity_poly.entity_id
_entity_poly.type
_entity_poly.pdbx_seq_one_letter_code
_entity_poly.pdbx_strand_id
1 'polypeptide(L)'
;MAELFRTVEGERLAYRTYIQTVRQKNNVTLTTLHIMASGLHVSVADLLAGGKKLPEWAHQLDENAIRKRLAHIIDIERKRRTLLRYEMAELIGVAEATFMKLERASGNISVDTIAAIAKALKLDPATFLFSDKVPPSTDLPVSDAPGGVDSHFREP
;
A
#
# COMPACT_ATOMS: atom_id res chain seq x y z
N MET A 1 4.70 -27.42 -15.09
CA MET A 1 5.31 -26.08 -14.99
C MET A 1 4.44 -24.92 -15.50
N ALA A 2 3.16 -25.12 -15.87
CA ALA A 2 2.28 -24.04 -16.37
C ALA A 2 1.04 -23.76 -15.50
N GLU A 3 0.92 -24.38 -14.33
CA GLU A 3 -0.30 -24.30 -13.51
C GLU A 3 -0.24 -23.31 -12.34
N LEU A 4 0.90 -22.62 -12.12
CA LEU A 4 1.08 -21.63 -11.05
C LEU A 4 0.30 -20.30 -11.25
N PHE A 5 -0.53 -20.18 -12.30
CA PHE A 5 -1.21 -18.93 -12.65
C PHE A 5 -2.71 -19.11 -12.94
N ARG A 6 -3.38 -20.04 -12.26
CA ARG A 6 -4.85 -20.10 -12.24
C ARG A 6 -5.36 -19.35 -11.00
N THR A 7 -5.68 -18.07 -11.15
CA THR A 7 -6.44 -17.28 -10.16
C THR A 7 -7.87 -17.06 -10.67
N VAL A 8 -8.79 -16.80 -9.72
CA VAL A 8 -10.25 -16.79 -9.91
C VAL A 8 -10.76 -15.57 -10.69
N GLU A 9 -9.92 -14.54 -10.87
CA GLU A 9 -10.22 -13.37 -11.70
C GLU A 9 -9.16 -13.26 -12.80
N GLY A 10 -9.60 -13.18 -14.06
CA GLY A 10 -8.83 -13.46 -15.29
C GLY A 10 -7.56 -12.66 -15.60
N GLU A 11 -6.99 -11.90 -14.66
CA GLU A 11 -5.74 -11.17 -14.87
C GLU A 11 -4.52 -12.07 -14.63
N ARG A 12 -3.92 -12.50 -15.75
CA ARG A 12 -2.67 -13.27 -15.75
C ARG A 12 -1.49 -12.36 -16.00
N LEU A 13 -0.37 -12.62 -15.32
CA LEU A 13 0.89 -12.01 -15.67
C LEU A 13 1.31 -12.48 -17.07
N ALA A 14 1.50 -11.54 -18.00
CA ALA A 14 2.00 -11.89 -19.32
C ALA A 14 3.36 -12.60 -19.23
N TYR A 15 3.56 -13.66 -20.01
CA TYR A 15 4.78 -14.48 -19.96
C TYR A 15 6.06 -13.66 -20.18
N ARG A 16 6.00 -12.67 -21.08
CA ARG A 16 7.11 -11.73 -21.30
C ARG A 16 7.45 -10.94 -20.02
N THR A 17 6.43 -10.44 -19.32
CA THR A 17 6.61 -9.70 -18.06
C THR A 17 7.24 -10.59 -17.00
N TYR A 18 6.78 -11.83 -16.88
CA TYR A 18 7.39 -12.82 -15.99
C TYR A 18 8.89 -13.01 -16.28
N ILE A 19 9.28 -13.25 -17.53
CA ILE A 19 10.69 -13.44 -17.91
C ILE A 19 11.51 -12.19 -17.62
N GLN A 20 10.97 -11.00 -17.88
CA GLN A 20 11.65 -9.74 -17.56
C GLN A 20 11.86 -9.59 -16.06
N THR A 21 10.87 -9.95 -15.24
CA THR A 21 10.96 -9.85 -13.77
C THR A 21 11.96 -10.83 -13.19
N VAL A 22 11.94 -12.08 -13.63
CA VAL A 22 12.95 -13.08 -13.22
C VAL A 22 14.37 -12.64 -13.59
N ARG A 23 14.52 -11.96 -14.73
CA ARG A 23 15.82 -11.42 -15.19
C ARG A 23 16.16 -10.05 -14.60
N GLN A 24 15.32 -9.48 -13.73
CA GLN A 24 15.50 -8.14 -13.17
C GLN A 24 15.65 -7.05 -14.25
N LYS A 25 14.96 -7.22 -15.38
CA LYS A 25 15.00 -6.30 -16.53
C LYS A 25 13.79 -5.36 -16.62
N ASN A 26 12.93 -5.38 -15.61
CA ASN A 26 11.84 -4.43 -15.44
C ASN A 26 11.66 -4.08 -13.97
N ASN A 27 11.11 -2.90 -13.72
CA ASN A 27 10.70 -2.50 -12.38
C ASN A 27 9.41 -3.24 -12.04
N VAL A 28 9.40 -3.94 -10.91
CA VAL A 28 8.21 -4.65 -10.44
C VAL A 28 7.22 -3.63 -9.88
N THR A 29 5.98 -3.69 -10.37
CA THR A 29 4.90 -2.79 -9.94
C THR A 29 4.03 -3.43 -8.87
N LEU A 30 3.25 -2.63 -8.11
CA LEU A 30 2.31 -3.19 -7.15
C LEU A 30 1.27 -4.10 -7.81
N THR A 31 0.78 -3.76 -9.00
CA THR A 31 -0.11 -4.65 -9.76
C THR A 31 0.56 -5.96 -10.12
N THR A 32 1.81 -5.92 -10.61
CA THR A 32 2.58 -7.13 -10.86
C THR A 32 2.75 -7.96 -9.59
N LEU A 33 3.05 -7.31 -8.47
CA LEU A 33 3.24 -7.95 -7.19
C LEU A 33 1.92 -8.55 -6.64
N HIS A 34 0.79 -7.89 -6.86
CA HIS A 34 -0.54 -8.37 -6.49
C HIS A 34 -0.94 -9.63 -7.29
N ILE A 35 -0.67 -9.65 -8.59
CA ILE A 35 -0.89 -10.84 -9.43
C ILE A 35 -0.01 -12.00 -8.95
N MET A 36 1.26 -11.73 -8.62
CA MET A 36 2.18 -12.75 -8.08
C MET A 36 1.73 -13.27 -6.71
N ALA A 37 1.36 -12.36 -5.80
CA ALA A 37 0.86 -12.69 -4.46
C ALA A 37 -0.37 -13.61 -4.54
N SER A 38 -1.32 -13.23 -5.41
CA SER A 38 -2.53 -14.02 -5.67
C SER A 38 -2.22 -15.42 -6.21
N GLY A 39 -1.30 -15.54 -7.17
CA GLY A 39 -0.89 -16.84 -7.72
C GLY A 39 -0.12 -17.73 -6.72
N LEU A 40 0.65 -17.11 -5.82
CA LEU A 40 1.42 -17.78 -4.79
C LEU A 40 0.61 -18.06 -3.50
N HIS A 41 -0.63 -17.57 -3.41
CA HIS A 41 -1.46 -17.64 -2.20
C HIS A 41 -0.78 -17.03 -0.96
N VAL A 42 -0.06 -15.93 -1.15
CA VAL A 42 0.56 -15.13 -0.09
C VAL A 42 0.04 -13.70 -0.16
N SER A 43 0.20 -12.90 0.89
CA SER A 43 -0.20 -11.49 0.84
C SER A 43 0.83 -10.64 0.08
N VAL A 44 0.39 -9.49 -0.45
CA VAL A 44 1.32 -8.50 -1.03
C VAL A 44 2.31 -8.02 0.03
N ALA A 45 1.86 -7.94 1.29
CA ALA A 45 2.69 -7.54 2.41
C ALA A 45 3.83 -8.54 2.69
N ASP A 46 3.57 -9.84 2.58
CA ASP A 46 4.60 -10.89 2.73
C ASP A 46 5.73 -10.73 1.71
N LEU A 47 5.36 -10.44 0.45
CA LEU A 47 6.33 -10.22 -0.62
C LEU A 47 7.15 -8.94 -0.40
N LEU A 48 6.53 -7.86 0.10
CA LEU A 48 7.21 -6.59 0.39
C LEU A 48 8.11 -6.66 1.62
N ALA A 49 7.71 -7.40 2.66
CA ALA A 49 8.44 -7.47 3.92
C ALA A 49 9.64 -8.41 3.88
N GLY A 50 9.75 -9.26 2.84
CA GLY A 50 10.90 -10.13 2.65
C GLY A 50 11.11 -11.12 3.80
N GLY A 51 10.02 -11.64 4.38
CA GLY A 51 10.06 -12.61 5.48
C GLY A 51 10.18 -12.01 6.89
N LYS A 52 10.12 -10.68 7.04
CA LYS A 52 9.95 -10.07 8.36
C LYS A 52 8.55 -10.36 8.93
N LYS A 53 8.46 -10.52 10.25
CA LYS A 53 7.17 -10.70 10.94
C LYS A 53 6.32 -9.44 10.80
N LEU A 54 5.09 -9.61 10.32
CA LEU A 54 4.12 -8.54 10.13
C LEU A 54 2.94 -8.69 11.09
N PRO A 55 2.21 -7.60 11.37
CA PRO A 55 0.94 -7.69 12.09
C PRO A 55 -0.16 -8.29 11.19
N GLU A 56 -1.14 -8.97 11.80
CA GLU A 56 -2.22 -9.68 11.09
C GLU A 56 -2.98 -8.80 10.07
N TRP A 57 -3.23 -7.54 10.44
CA TRP A 57 -3.92 -6.60 9.56
C TRP A 57 -3.15 -6.29 8.27
N ALA A 58 -1.81 -6.43 8.26
CA ALA A 58 -0.99 -6.15 7.08
C ALA A 58 -1.23 -7.17 5.96
N HIS A 59 -1.53 -8.42 6.31
CA HIS A 59 -1.79 -9.48 5.34
C HIS A 59 -3.11 -9.27 4.56
N GLN A 60 -4.00 -8.41 5.06
CA GLN A 60 -5.28 -8.07 4.43
C GLN A 60 -5.19 -6.91 3.44
N LEU A 61 -4.02 -6.27 3.33
CA LEU A 61 -3.85 -5.13 2.44
C LEU A 61 -3.76 -5.55 0.97
N ASP A 62 -4.67 -5.02 0.16
CA ASP A 62 -4.58 -5.09 -1.30
C ASP A 62 -3.68 -3.98 -1.87
N GLU A 63 -3.47 -3.99 -3.19
CA GLU A 63 -2.69 -2.95 -3.88
C GLU A 63 -3.19 -1.53 -3.54
N ASN A 64 -4.52 -1.34 -3.51
CA ASN A 64 -5.11 -0.04 -3.34
C ASN A 64 -4.91 0.50 -1.92
N ALA A 65 -5.08 -0.35 -0.91
CA ALA A 65 -4.83 -0.05 0.48
C ALA A 65 -3.35 0.28 0.71
N ILE A 66 -2.42 -0.44 0.07
CA ILE A 66 -0.99 -0.12 0.11
C ILE A 66 -0.72 1.27 -0.48
N ARG A 67 -1.31 1.62 -1.63
CA ARG A 67 -1.16 2.96 -2.22
C ARG A 67 -1.69 4.07 -1.31
N LYS A 68 -2.89 3.90 -0.77
CA LYS A 68 -3.51 4.86 0.18
C LYS A 68 -2.63 5.06 1.41
N ARG A 69 -2.11 3.96 1.94
CA ARG A 69 -1.24 3.98 3.11
C ARG A 69 0.08 4.68 2.83
N LEU A 70 0.71 4.42 1.68
CA LEU A 70 1.90 5.13 1.24
C LEU A 70 1.65 6.64 1.12
N ALA A 71 0.54 7.04 0.48
CA ALA A 71 0.15 8.44 0.35
C ALA A 71 0.01 9.11 1.73
N HIS A 72 -0.63 8.43 2.67
CA HIS A 72 -0.83 8.94 4.03
C HIS A 72 0.50 9.10 4.79
N ILE A 73 1.40 8.12 4.71
CA ILE A 73 2.74 8.20 5.31
C ILE A 73 3.51 9.42 4.78
N ILE A 74 3.49 9.62 3.46
CA ILE A 74 4.17 10.74 2.81
C ILE A 74 3.58 12.07 3.27
N ASP A 75 2.26 12.21 3.32
CA ASP A 75 1.62 13.47 3.73
C ASP A 75 1.85 13.79 5.21
N ILE A 76 1.80 12.80 6.11
CA ILE A 76 2.17 12.97 7.52
C ILE A 76 3.61 13.50 7.62
N GLU A 77 4.53 12.86 6.90
CA GLU A 77 5.95 13.20 6.98
C GLU A 77 6.26 14.57 6.38
N ARG A 78 5.59 14.93 5.27
CA ARG A 78 5.65 16.28 4.68
C ARG A 78 5.17 17.34 5.67
N LYS A 79 4.01 17.12 6.29
CA LYS A 79 3.43 18.05 7.29
C LYS A 79 4.32 18.16 8.52
N ARG A 80 4.87 17.05 9.02
CA ARG A 80 5.79 17.02 10.17
C ARG A 80 7.05 17.84 9.95
N ARG A 81 7.54 17.92 8.71
CA ARG A 81 8.71 18.70 8.31
C ARG A 81 8.38 20.11 7.80
N THR A 82 7.11 20.48 7.75
CA THR A 82 6.62 21.75 7.21
C THR A 82 7.08 21.99 5.76
N LEU A 83 7.11 20.93 4.94
CA LEU A 83 7.56 21.01 3.55
C LEU A 83 6.40 21.32 2.59
N LEU A 84 6.71 22.09 1.57
CA LEU A 84 5.88 22.26 0.38
C LEU A 84 5.91 20.98 -0.47
N ARG A 85 4.95 20.85 -1.40
CA ARG A 85 4.81 19.64 -2.23
C ARG A 85 6.04 19.40 -3.10
N TYR A 86 6.56 20.44 -3.74
CA TYR A 86 7.76 20.33 -4.57
C TYR A 86 8.99 19.95 -3.73
N GLU A 87 9.14 20.49 -2.52
CA GLU A 87 10.26 20.15 -1.62
C GLU A 87 10.21 18.69 -1.18
N MET A 88 9.00 18.17 -0.92
CA MET A 88 8.82 16.75 -0.62
C MET A 88 9.11 15.88 -1.84
N ALA A 89 8.72 16.30 -3.04
CA ALA A 89 9.02 15.60 -4.29
C ALA A 89 10.53 15.51 -4.53
N GLU A 90 11.26 16.61 -4.31
CA GLU A 90 12.72 16.65 -4.36
C GLU A 90 13.35 15.74 -3.30
N LEU A 91 12.85 15.79 -2.06
CA LEU A 91 13.34 14.95 -0.96
C LEU A 91 13.24 13.45 -1.29
N ILE A 92 12.12 13.01 -1.85
CA ILE A 92 11.92 11.60 -2.23
C ILE A 92 12.54 11.23 -3.59
N GLY A 93 13.07 12.21 -4.32
CA GLY A 93 13.74 12.01 -5.61
C GLY A 93 12.79 11.68 -6.77
N VAL A 94 11.58 12.24 -6.78
CA VAL A 94 10.63 12.08 -7.90
C VAL A 94 10.21 13.43 -8.49
N ALA A 95 9.77 13.42 -9.75
CA ALA A 95 9.17 14.60 -10.36
C ALA A 95 7.88 15.01 -9.63
N GLU A 96 7.58 16.32 -9.57
CA GLU A 96 6.39 16.83 -8.89
C GLU A 96 5.09 16.22 -9.42
N ALA A 97 5.00 15.96 -10.73
CA ALA A 97 3.85 15.26 -11.32
C ALA A 97 3.67 13.83 -10.79
N THR A 98 4.78 13.12 -10.52
CA THR A 98 4.76 11.79 -9.88
C THR A 98 4.37 11.91 -8.42
N PHE A 99 4.88 12.91 -7.71
CA PHE A 99 4.49 13.19 -6.33
C PHE A 99 2.98 13.45 -6.20
N MET A 100 2.42 14.26 -7.09
CA MET A 100 0.98 14.52 -7.13
C MET A 100 0.12 13.27 -7.40
N LYS A 101 0.67 12.25 -8.06
CA LYS A 101 0.00 10.95 -8.24
C LYS A 101 0.09 10.12 -6.96
N LEU A 102 1.28 10.10 -6.35
CA LEU A 102 1.52 9.44 -5.05
C LEU A 102 0.60 9.99 -3.95
N GLU A 103 0.47 11.31 -3.81
CA GLU A 103 -0.43 11.93 -2.82
C GLU A 103 -1.90 11.54 -3.03
N ARG A 104 -2.32 11.31 -4.28
CA ARG A 104 -3.69 10.91 -4.61
C ARG A 104 -3.91 9.39 -4.58
N ALA A 105 -2.89 8.61 -4.16
CA ALA A 105 -2.88 7.16 -4.26
C ALA A 105 -3.23 6.65 -5.67
N SER A 106 -2.90 7.42 -6.70
CA SER A 106 -3.31 7.19 -8.08
C SER A 106 -2.16 6.69 -8.95
N GLY A 107 -2.49 5.82 -9.88
CA GLY A 107 -1.51 5.17 -10.76
C GLY A 107 -0.89 3.93 -10.16
N ASN A 108 -0.10 3.24 -10.99
CA ASN A 108 0.64 2.07 -10.59
C ASN A 108 2.06 2.49 -10.18
N ILE A 109 2.51 2.02 -9.02
CA ILE A 109 3.81 2.40 -8.43
C ILE A 109 4.73 1.17 -8.40
N SER A 110 6.04 1.40 -8.57
CA SER A 110 7.01 0.32 -8.46
C SER A 110 7.46 0.08 -7.02
N VAL A 111 7.91 -1.14 -6.76
CA VAL A 111 8.58 -1.52 -5.51
C VAL A 111 9.83 -0.66 -5.31
N ASP A 112 10.55 -0.31 -6.39
CA ASP A 112 11.70 0.60 -6.32
C ASP A 112 11.31 2.00 -5.85
N THR A 113 10.16 2.53 -6.29
CA THR A 113 9.65 3.81 -5.80
C THR A 113 9.33 3.74 -4.31
N ILE A 114 8.70 2.65 -3.86
CA ILE A 114 8.43 2.40 -2.42
C ILE A 114 9.75 2.39 -1.62
N ALA A 115 10.78 1.68 -2.11
CA ALA A 115 12.09 1.61 -1.48
C ALA A 115 12.81 2.97 -1.46
N ALA A 116 12.72 3.74 -2.55
CA ALA A 116 13.28 5.09 -2.64
C ALA A 116 12.65 6.03 -1.62
N ILE A 117 11.31 5.98 -1.48
CA ILE A 117 10.58 6.75 -0.48
C ILE A 117 11.02 6.34 0.93
N ALA A 118 11.05 5.05 1.26
CA ALA A 118 11.50 4.58 2.57
C ALA A 118 12.90 5.11 2.91
N LYS A 119 13.82 5.04 1.94
CA LYS A 119 15.18 5.57 2.07
C LYS A 119 15.20 7.08 2.31
N ALA A 120 14.46 7.86 1.53
CA ALA A 120 14.38 9.32 1.68
C ALA A 120 13.81 9.74 3.04
N LEU A 121 12.81 8.99 3.53
CA LEU A 121 12.20 9.23 4.82
C LEU A 121 13.02 8.66 5.99
N LYS A 122 14.12 7.94 5.70
CA LYS A 122 14.96 7.22 6.67
C LYS A 122 14.16 6.21 7.51
N LEU A 123 13.21 5.54 6.87
CA LEU A 123 12.38 4.48 7.45
C LEU A 123 12.88 3.11 6.96
N ASP A 124 12.63 2.07 7.75
CA ASP A 124 12.96 0.69 7.35
C ASP A 124 12.08 0.26 6.16
N PRO A 125 12.65 -0.02 4.97
CA PRO A 125 11.88 -0.31 3.77
C PRO A 125 10.94 -1.52 3.91
N ALA A 126 11.31 -2.49 4.74
CA ALA A 126 10.55 -3.73 4.91
C ALA A 126 9.37 -3.60 5.89
N THR A 127 9.30 -2.55 6.71
CA THR A 127 8.27 -2.41 7.74
C THR A 127 7.59 -1.05 7.78
N PHE A 128 8.09 -0.03 7.08
CA PHE A 128 7.49 1.32 7.17
C PHE A 128 6.05 1.36 6.68
N LEU A 129 5.71 0.55 5.67
CA LEU A 129 4.34 0.36 5.21
C LEU A 129 3.47 -0.37 6.23
N PHE A 130 4.03 -1.06 7.20
CA PHE A 130 3.31 -1.93 8.13
C PHE A 130 3.43 -1.49 9.59
N SER A 131 3.88 -0.25 9.84
CA SER A 131 4.00 0.29 11.19
C SER A 131 2.65 0.73 11.74
N ASP A 132 2.33 0.35 12.98
CA ASP A 132 1.10 0.73 13.69
C ASP A 132 0.96 2.25 13.94
N LYS A 133 2.04 3.02 13.72
CA LYS A 133 2.03 4.49 13.82
C LYS A 133 1.15 5.16 12.78
N VAL A 134 0.78 4.44 11.71
CA VAL A 134 -0.21 4.88 10.74
C VAL A 134 -1.43 3.97 10.88
N PRO A 135 -2.62 4.49 11.20
CA PRO A 135 -3.80 3.64 11.31
C PRO A 135 -4.07 2.94 9.97
N PRO A 136 -4.57 1.70 9.95
CA PRO A 136 -5.03 1.07 8.71
C PRO A 136 -5.99 2.03 8.01
N SER A 137 -5.82 2.24 6.71
CA SER A 137 -6.73 3.07 5.93
C SER A 137 -8.09 2.35 5.91
N THR A 138 -8.92 2.68 6.89
CA THR A 138 -10.24 2.13 7.10
C THR A 138 -11.16 2.63 5.99
N ASP A 139 -11.31 1.84 4.95
CA ASP A 139 -12.61 1.64 4.31
C ASP A 139 -13.17 0.30 4.84
N LEU A 140 -13.40 0.23 6.17
CA LEU A 140 -14.30 -0.79 6.72
C LEU A 140 -15.73 -0.21 6.65
N PRO A 141 -16.75 -1.02 6.31
CA PRO A 141 -18.12 -0.55 6.22
C PRO A 141 -18.54 0.04 7.56
N VAL A 142 -19.08 1.25 7.51
CA VAL A 142 -19.72 1.91 8.65
C VAL A 142 -20.84 0.98 9.11
N SER A 143 -20.66 0.36 10.28
CA SER A 143 -21.76 -0.33 10.96
C SER A 143 -22.78 0.72 11.34
N ASP A 144 -23.90 0.74 10.64
CA ASP A 144 -25.08 1.52 11.02
C ASP A 144 -25.45 1.18 12.46
N ALA A 145 -25.36 2.18 13.32
CA ALA A 145 -26.11 2.21 14.57
C ALA A 145 -26.57 3.66 14.80
N PRO A 146 -27.87 3.96 14.63
CA PRO A 146 -28.49 5.03 15.34
C PRO A 146 -29.10 4.49 16.63
N GLY A 147 -28.60 5.01 17.76
CA GLY A 147 -29.29 4.91 19.04
C GLY A 147 -30.63 5.64 19.03
N GLY A 148 -31.57 5.12 19.80
CA GLY A 148 -32.84 5.75 20.12
C GLY A 148 -33.18 5.46 21.57
N VAL A 149 -32.91 6.46 22.41
CA VAL A 149 -33.30 6.63 23.81
C VAL A 149 -34.79 6.39 24.05
N ASP A 150 -35.12 5.54 25.02
CA ASP A 150 -36.41 5.63 25.73
C ASP A 150 -36.14 5.97 27.21
N SER A 151 -36.41 7.22 27.51
CA SER A 151 -36.40 7.83 28.83
C SER A 151 -37.53 7.28 29.69
N HIS A 152 -37.20 6.47 30.69
CA HIS A 152 -38.05 6.33 31.88
C HIS A 152 -37.89 7.57 32.76
N PHE A 153 -38.80 8.54 32.61
CA PHE A 153 -39.04 9.55 33.63
C PHE A 153 -40.47 9.41 34.15
N ARG A 154 -40.55 9.32 35.48
CA ARG A 154 -41.69 8.99 36.32
C ARG A 154 -42.20 10.30 36.89
N GLU A 155 -43.48 10.59 36.79
CA GLU A 155 -44.11 11.69 37.54
C GLU A 155 -45.16 11.16 38.52
N PRO A 156 -45.38 11.87 39.66
CA PRO A 156 -46.04 11.35 40.86
C PRO A 156 -47.57 11.27 40.77
#